data_AF-A0A3B9WMP9-F1
#
_entry.id   AF-A0A3B9WMP9-F1
#
_cell.length_a   1.000
_cell.length_b   1.000
_cell.length_c   1.000
_cell.angle_alpha   90.00
_cell.angle_beta   90.00
_cell.angle_gamma   90.00
#
_symmetry.space_group_name_H-M   'P 1'
#
loop_
_entity.id
_entity.type
_entity.pdbx_description
1 polymer ?
#
loop_
_entity_poly.entity_id
_entity_poly.type
_entity_poly.pdbx_seq_one_letter_code
_entity_poly.pdbx_strand_id
1 'polypeptide(L)'
;MTDPLLHAFAKPTKTDFVRIVRGKGSLLWDDKGKEYIDGIGSLWYSQVGHGSEEIAQAVAEQISTLETYSTFDPFSNDIAEKLAAKLQTISPMKDARVFLCGSGSESVDTAMKLARVAQVQAGHPERTIIISRMRGYHGT
;
A
#
# COMPACT_ATOMS: atom_id res chain seq x y z
N MET A 1 -8.95 29.83 12.64
CA MET A 1 -8.12 28.67 13.04
C MET A 1 -7.97 27.82 11.79
N THR A 2 -6.75 27.53 11.34
CA THR A 2 -6.51 26.66 10.17
C THR A 2 -6.88 25.22 10.53
N ASP A 3 -7.46 24.47 9.59
CA ASP A 3 -7.72 23.03 9.77
C ASP A 3 -6.42 22.32 10.17
N PRO A 4 -6.38 21.54 11.26
CA PRO A 4 -5.19 20.81 11.67
C PRO A 4 -4.80 19.71 10.68
N LEU A 5 -5.71 19.25 9.83
CA LEU A 5 -5.43 18.23 8.82
C LEU A 5 -4.95 18.87 7.51
N LEU A 6 -3.66 18.68 7.19
CA LEU A 6 -3.13 19.00 5.87
C LEU A 6 -3.44 17.86 4.89
N HIS A 7 -4.44 18.05 4.05
CA HIS A 7 -4.87 17.03 3.08
C HIS A 7 -3.83 16.80 1.97
N ALA A 8 -3.46 15.53 1.77
CA ALA A 8 -2.58 15.12 0.67
C ALA A 8 -3.18 15.48 -0.70
N PHE A 9 -2.33 15.94 -1.64
CA PHE A 9 -2.71 16.34 -3.00
C PHE A 9 -3.85 17.38 -3.09
N ALA A 10 -4.07 18.17 -2.04
CA ALA A 10 -5.02 19.29 -2.03
C ALA A 10 -4.28 20.64 -1.98
N LYS A 11 -4.97 21.72 -2.38
CA LYS A 11 -4.48 23.08 -2.11
C LYS A 11 -4.44 23.29 -0.59
N PRO A 12 -3.32 23.74 0.01
CA PRO A 12 -3.24 23.97 1.46
C PRO A 12 -4.25 24.99 2.02
N THR A 13 -4.83 25.82 1.14
CA THR A 13 -5.84 26.82 1.49
C THR A 13 -7.28 26.31 1.42
N LYS A 14 -7.51 25.07 0.96
CA LYS A 14 -8.84 24.49 0.89
C LYS A 14 -9.30 24.10 2.30
N THR A 15 -10.52 24.48 2.66
CA THR A 15 -11.08 24.28 4.01
C THR A 15 -12.40 23.50 4.03
N ASP A 16 -12.98 23.20 2.87
CA ASP A 16 -14.25 22.47 2.79
C ASP A 16 -14.03 21.13 2.07
N PHE A 17 -14.33 20.05 2.79
CA PHE A 17 -14.14 18.67 2.35
C PHE A 17 -15.38 17.84 2.69
N VAL A 18 -15.72 16.90 1.80
CA VAL A 18 -16.76 15.91 2.07
C VAL A 18 -16.21 14.90 3.08
N ARG A 19 -16.85 14.80 4.24
CA ARG A 19 -16.43 13.92 5.33
C ARG A 19 -17.13 12.58 5.21
N ILE A 20 -16.47 11.60 4.63
CA ILE A 20 -16.97 10.23 4.55
C ILE A 20 -16.84 9.56 5.93
N VAL A 21 -17.94 9.03 6.46
CA VAL A 21 -18.01 8.48 7.84
C VAL A 21 -18.46 7.02 7.90
N ARG A 22 -18.97 6.47 6.79
CA ARG A 22 -19.41 5.07 6.72
C ARG A 22 -19.18 4.52 5.32
N GLY A 23 -18.90 3.22 5.21
CA GLY A 23 -18.87 2.49 3.96
C GLY A 23 -19.42 1.07 4.10
N LYS A 24 -19.99 0.54 3.01
CA LYS A 24 -20.50 -0.84 2.91
C LYS A 24 -20.52 -1.26 1.44
N GLY A 25 -19.75 -2.29 1.09
CA GLY A 25 -19.59 -2.69 -0.31
C GLY A 25 -19.06 -1.53 -1.14
N SER A 26 -19.71 -1.19 -2.25
CA SER A 26 -19.32 -0.07 -3.11
C SER A 26 -19.94 1.28 -2.71
N LEU A 27 -20.60 1.37 -1.55
CA LEU A 27 -21.30 2.57 -1.09
C LEU A 27 -20.56 3.25 0.05
N LEU A 28 -20.65 4.59 0.07
CA LEU A 28 -20.13 5.48 1.10
C LEU A 28 -21.23 6.43 1.57
N TRP A 29 -21.16 6.87 2.84
CA TRP A 29 -22.03 7.91 3.38
C TRP A 29 -21.19 9.02 4.03
N ASP A 30 -21.55 10.27 3.76
CA ASP A 30 -20.96 11.42 4.45
C ASP A 30 -21.62 11.71 5.81
N ASP A 31 -21.03 12.65 6.55
CA ASP A 31 -21.50 13.12 7.85
C ASP A 31 -22.87 13.82 7.82
N LYS A 32 -23.41 14.09 6.63
CA LYS A 32 -24.75 14.63 6.39
C LYS A 32 -25.75 13.55 5.97
N GLY A 33 -25.31 12.29 5.93
CA GLY A 33 -26.13 11.14 5.55
C GLY A 33 -26.31 10.95 4.04
N LYS A 34 -25.62 11.72 3.19
CA LYS A 34 -25.71 11.55 1.74
C LYS A 34 -24.92 10.31 1.32
N GLU A 35 -25.54 9.49 0.48
CA GLU A 35 -24.95 8.28 -0.10
C GLU A 35 -24.17 8.60 -1.39
N TYR A 36 -23.08 7.87 -1.59
CA TYR A 36 -22.22 7.93 -2.76
C TYR A 36 -21.88 6.52 -3.23
N ILE A 37 -21.72 6.35 -4.54
CA ILE A 37 -21.07 5.18 -5.12
C ILE A 37 -19.58 5.47 -5.21
N ASP A 38 -18.75 4.59 -4.65
CA ASP A 38 -17.31 4.63 -4.84
C ASP A 38 -16.93 4.06 -6.20
N GLY A 39 -16.97 4.92 -7.22
CA GLY A 39 -16.66 4.55 -8.60
C GLY A 39 -15.18 4.33 -8.91
N ILE A 40 -14.28 4.55 -7.94
CA ILE A 40 -12.82 4.48 -8.14
C ILE A 40 -12.11 3.54 -7.15
N GLY A 41 -12.84 2.90 -6.23
CA GLY A 41 -12.27 2.04 -5.21
C GLY A 41 -11.34 2.81 -4.27
N SER A 42 -11.80 3.94 -3.75
CA SER A 42 -11.04 4.97 -3.05
C SER A 42 -9.96 5.60 -3.93
N LEU A 43 -8.74 5.10 -3.84
CA LEU A 43 -7.67 5.44 -4.77
C LEU A 43 -7.12 4.11 -5.29
N TRP A 44 -8.00 3.37 -5.97
CA TRP A 44 -7.69 2.10 -6.65
C TRP A 44 -7.30 0.93 -5.73
N TYR A 45 -7.48 1.05 -4.41
CA TYR A 45 -7.05 0.03 -3.43
C TYR A 45 -8.21 -0.72 -2.76
N SER A 46 -9.44 -0.19 -2.76
CA SER A 46 -10.59 -0.80 -2.08
C SER A 46 -11.32 -1.83 -2.96
N GLN A 47 -10.60 -2.85 -3.41
CA GLN A 47 -11.09 -3.79 -4.44
C GLN A 47 -12.19 -4.75 -3.95
N VAL A 48 -12.21 -5.04 -2.65
CA VAL A 48 -13.22 -5.93 -2.02
C VAL A 48 -14.37 -5.16 -1.38
N GLY A 49 -14.41 -3.83 -1.59
CA GLY A 49 -15.41 -2.94 -1.01
C GLY A 49 -15.15 -2.56 0.45
N HIS A 50 -15.98 -1.65 0.96
CA HIS A 50 -15.88 -1.06 2.28
C HIS A 50 -16.61 -1.89 3.34
N GLY A 51 -16.12 -1.86 4.58
CA GLY A 51 -16.78 -2.50 5.72
C GLY A 51 -16.79 -4.03 5.67
N SER A 52 -15.70 -4.64 5.20
CA SER A 52 -15.54 -6.10 5.20
C SER A 52 -15.36 -6.63 6.62
N GLU A 53 -16.39 -7.27 7.16
CA GLU A 53 -16.41 -7.88 8.49
C GLU A 53 -15.32 -8.97 8.61
N GLU A 54 -15.14 -9.78 7.56
CA GLU A 54 -14.11 -10.82 7.51
C GLU A 54 -12.69 -10.24 7.71
N ILE A 55 -12.38 -9.15 7.01
CA ILE A 55 -11.08 -8.47 7.15
C ILE A 55 -10.94 -7.84 8.53
N ALA A 56 -12.01 -7.20 9.03
CA ALA A 56 -12.00 -6.57 10.35
C ALA A 56 -11.71 -7.59 11.46
N GLN A 57 -12.35 -8.77 11.40
CA GLN A 57 -12.14 -9.86 12.36
C GLN A 57 -10.72 -10.43 12.27
N ALA A 58 -10.23 -10.73 11.07
CA ALA A 58 -8.86 -11.23 10.88
C ALA A 58 -7.80 -10.26 11.42
N VAL A 59 -7.99 -8.95 11.21
CA VAL A 59 -7.10 -7.91 11.74
C VAL A 59 -7.20 -7.83 13.27
N ALA A 60 -8.40 -7.86 13.83
CA ALA A 60 -8.60 -7.80 15.28
C ALA A 60 -7.96 -8.99 16.01
N GLU A 61 -8.12 -10.20 15.46
CA GLU A 61 -7.50 -11.42 15.96
C GLU A 61 -5.97 -11.33 15.92
N GLN A 62 -5.40 -10.89 14.79
CA GLN A 62 -3.95 -10.78 14.66
C GLN A 62 -3.37 -9.72 15.59
N ILE A 63 -3.98 -8.52 15.67
CA ILE A 63 -3.51 -7.44 16.54
C ILE A 63 -3.53 -7.87 18.01
N SER A 64 -4.53 -8.65 18.43
CA SER A 64 -4.62 -9.15 19.82
C SER A 64 -3.57 -10.22 20.12
N THR A 65 -3.04 -10.88 19.09
CA THR A 65 -2.04 -11.95 19.21
C THR A 65 -0.63 -11.41 19.13
N LEU A 66 -0.35 -10.61 18.09
CA LEU A 66 0.91 -9.93 17.83
C LEU A 66 0.63 -8.74 16.89
N GLU A 67 0.65 -7.54 17.43
CA GLU A 67 0.36 -6.31 16.70
C GLU A 67 1.48 -5.93 15.73
N THR A 68 2.74 -6.13 16.13
CA THR A 68 3.91 -5.93 15.26
C THR A 68 5.17 -6.54 15.87
N TYR A 69 6.05 -7.04 15.01
CA TYR A 69 7.47 -7.27 15.32
C TYR A 69 8.27 -7.28 14.02
N SER A 70 9.56 -6.92 14.08
CA SER A 70 10.41 -6.83 12.89
C SER A 70 10.65 -8.19 12.24
N THR A 71 10.74 -8.22 10.91
CA THR A 71 11.25 -9.35 10.11
C THR A 71 12.73 -9.15 9.72
N PHE A 72 13.48 -8.43 10.54
CA PHE A 72 14.92 -8.23 10.37
C PHE A 72 15.68 -9.40 10.97
N ASP A 73 16.86 -9.72 10.42
CA ASP A 73 17.71 -10.81 10.91
C ASP A 73 17.90 -10.74 12.44
N PRO A 74 17.67 -11.82 13.21
CA PRO A 74 17.30 -13.19 12.79
C PRO A 74 15.78 -13.51 12.84
N PHE A 75 14.90 -12.50 12.90
CA PHE A 75 13.49 -12.63 13.22
C PHE A 75 12.56 -12.73 12.00
N SER A 76 11.39 -13.34 12.21
CA SER A 76 10.30 -13.47 11.24
C SER A 76 8.95 -13.53 11.98
N ASN A 77 7.84 -13.60 11.23
CA ASN A 77 6.53 -13.96 11.75
C ASN A 77 5.72 -14.76 10.71
N ASP A 78 4.76 -15.55 11.21
CA ASP A 78 4.00 -16.50 10.41
C ASP A 78 3.09 -15.82 9.37
N ILE A 79 2.52 -14.65 9.68
CA ILE A 79 1.67 -13.90 8.74
C ILE A 79 2.47 -13.38 7.55
N ALA A 80 3.67 -12.84 7.79
CA ALA A 80 4.57 -12.39 6.71
C ALA A 80 4.98 -13.57 5.81
N GLU A 81 5.31 -14.72 6.40
CA GLU A 81 5.66 -15.95 5.67
C GLU A 81 4.50 -16.47 4.83
N LYS A 82 3.29 -16.57 5.42
CA LYS A 82 2.07 -16.99 4.72
C LYS A 82 1.72 -16.05 3.57
N LEU A 83 1.82 -14.74 3.78
CA LEU A 83 1.57 -13.73 2.76
C LEU A 83 2.59 -13.86 1.61
N ALA A 84 3.88 -13.98 1.92
CA ALA A 84 4.93 -14.15 0.92
C ALA A 84 4.72 -15.41 0.07
N ALA A 85 4.37 -16.54 0.71
CA ALA A 85 4.05 -17.79 0.02
C ALA A 85 2.82 -17.62 -0.89
N LYS A 86 1.75 -16.98 -0.40
CA LYS A 86 0.53 -16.73 -1.19
C LYS A 86 0.83 -15.85 -2.41
N LEU A 87 1.58 -14.76 -2.22
CA LEU A 87 1.98 -13.86 -3.31
C LEU A 87 2.83 -14.58 -4.36
N GLN A 88 3.71 -15.49 -3.95
CA GLN A 88 4.48 -16.32 -4.88
C GLN A 88 3.57 -17.16 -5.79
N THR A 89 2.46 -17.72 -5.26
CA THR A 89 1.53 -18.55 -6.07
C THR A 89 0.77 -17.80 -7.17
N ILE A 90 0.60 -16.49 -7.02
CA ILE A 90 -0.12 -15.65 -8.00
C ILE A 90 0.83 -14.80 -8.84
N SER A 91 2.13 -14.84 -8.54
CA SER A 91 3.14 -14.09 -9.28
C SER A 91 3.38 -14.72 -10.65
N PRO A 92 3.53 -13.91 -11.72
CA PRO A 92 3.94 -14.42 -13.03
C PRO A 92 5.43 -14.81 -13.07
N MET A 93 6.21 -14.46 -12.03
CA MET A 93 7.64 -14.80 -11.94
C MET A 93 7.84 -16.16 -11.28
N LYS A 94 8.55 -17.05 -11.97
CA LYS A 94 9.03 -18.30 -11.39
C LYS A 94 9.98 -18.00 -10.22
N ASP A 95 9.83 -18.74 -9.12
CA ASP A 95 10.68 -18.63 -7.93
C ASP A 95 10.73 -17.21 -7.32
N ALA A 96 9.63 -16.46 -7.42
CA ALA A 96 9.53 -15.09 -6.93
C ALA A 96 9.88 -14.99 -5.44
N ARG A 97 10.63 -13.96 -5.07
CA ARG A 97 10.93 -13.58 -3.68
C ARG A 97 10.18 -12.28 -3.37
N VAL A 98 9.60 -12.20 -2.18
CA VAL A 98 8.78 -11.05 -1.75
C VAL A 98 9.54 -10.22 -0.73
N PHE A 99 9.59 -8.91 -0.97
CA PHE A 99 10.02 -7.91 0.00
C PHE A 99 8.79 -7.05 0.31
N LEU A 100 8.41 -6.96 1.59
CA LEU A 100 7.21 -6.23 2.02
C LEU A 100 7.52 -4.76 2.32
N CYS A 101 6.66 -3.85 1.87
CA CYS A 101 6.74 -2.42 2.11
C CYS A 101 5.38 -1.88 2.57
N GLY A 102 5.34 -0.69 3.16
CA GLY A 102 4.12 -0.02 3.60
C GLY A 102 3.41 0.77 2.50
N SER A 103 4.09 1.08 1.39
CA SER A 103 3.50 1.84 0.29
C SER A 103 4.07 1.47 -1.09
N GLY A 104 3.37 1.93 -2.13
CA GLY A 104 3.86 1.86 -3.51
C GLY A 104 5.15 2.66 -3.73
N SER A 105 5.30 3.84 -3.11
CA SER A 105 6.55 4.63 -3.18
C SER A 105 7.73 3.84 -2.63
N GLU A 106 7.60 3.31 -1.41
CA GLU A 106 8.66 2.51 -0.77
C GLU A 106 9.01 1.25 -1.57
N SER A 107 8.01 0.64 -2.23
CA SER A 107 8.22 -0.51 -3.11
C SER A 107 9.08 -0.13 -4.31
N VAL A 108 8.85 1.04 -4.91
CA VAL A 108 9.64 1.55 -6.05
C VAL A 108 11.08 1.85 -5.61
N ASP A 109 11.26 2.57 -4.51
CA ASP A 109 12.59 2.87 -3.94
C ASP A 109 13.37 1.58 -3.65
N THR A 110 12.70 0.59 -3.06
CA THR A 110 13.29 -0.72 -2.78
C THR A 110 13.68 -1.42 -4.06
N ALA A 111 12.80 -1.45 -5.08
CA ALA A 111 13.09 -2.06 -6.37
C ALA A 111 14.29 -1.41 -7.06
N MET A 112 14.40 -0.07 -7.02
CA MET A 112 15.53 0.67 -7.59
C MET A 112 16.86 0.31 -6.88
N LYS A 113 16.85 0.20 -5.55
CA LYS A 113 18.02 -0.21 -4.76
C LYS A 113 18.44 -1.64 -5.08
N LEU A 114 17.48 -2.57 -5.15
CA LEU A 114 17.76 -3.97 -5.50
C LEU A 114 18.29 -4.11 -6.93
N ALA A 115 17.70 -3.42 -7.90
CA ALA A 115 18.18 -3.41 -9.28
C ALA A 115 19.61 -2.88 -9.39
N ARG A 116 19.94 -1.82 -8.64
CA ARG A 116 21.28 -1.28 -8.57
C ARG A 116 22.28 -2.28 -7.99
N VAL A 117 21.97 -2.85 -6.83
CA VAL A 117 22.84 -3.84 -6.16
C VAL A 117 23.05 -5.04 -7.07
N ALA A 118 22.01 -5.51 -7.76
CA ALA A 118 22.12 -6.61 -8.71
C ALA A 118 23.11 -6.31 -9.85
N GLN A 119 23.10 -5.11 -10.44
CA GLN A 119 24.07 -4.74 -11.48
C GLN A 119 25.50 -4.64 -10.93
N VAL A 120 25.68 -4.09 -9.72
CA VAL A 120 26.99 -4.03 -9.06
C VAL A 120 27.55 -5.44 -8.82
N GLN A 121 26.72 -6.35 -8.29
CA GLN A 121 27.10 -7.74 -8.05
C GLN A 121 27.36 -8.52 -9.35
N ALA A 122 26.73 -8.12 -10.45
CA ALA A 122 26.99 -8.67 -11.79
C ALA A 122 28.24 -8.08 -12.47
N GLY A 123 29.01 -7.20 -11.80
CA GLY A 123 30.22 -6.59 -12.36
C GLY A 123 29.96 -5.38 -13.27
N HIS A 124 28.76 -4.79 -13.20
CA HIS A 124 28.35 -3.62 -13.98
C HIS A 124 28.05 -2.38 -13.10
N PRO A 125 29.00 -1.88 -12.30
CA PRO A 125 28.76 -0.74 -11.40
C PRO A 125 28.41 0.56 -12.14
N GLU A 126 28.80 0.67 -13.41
CA GLU A 126 28.51 1.81 -14.29
C GLU A 126 27.03 1.92 -14.66
N ARG A 127 26.25 0.83 -14.54
CA ARG A 127 24.81 0.81 -14.84
C ARG A 127 24.01 1.54 -13.77
N THR A 128 23.92 2.85 -13.99
CA THR A 128 23.38 3.81 -13.03
C THR A 128 22.04 4.42 -13.39
N ILE A 129 21.72 4.43 -14.68
CA ILE A 129 20.60 5.17 -15.23
C ILE A 129 19.31 4.37 -15.07
N ILE A 130 18.29 5.02 -14.54
CA ILE A 130 16.92 4.50 -14.45
C ILE A 130 16.08 5.27 -15.46
N ILE A 131 15.45 4.54 -16.37
CA ILE A 131 14.61 5.13 -17.41
C ILE A 131 13.16 5.13 -16.91
N SER A 132 12.55 6.31 -16.89
CA SER A 132 11.13 6.48 -16.59
C SER A 132 10.39 6.98 -17.83
N ARG A 133 9.06 6.98 -17.78
CA ARG A 133 8.18 7.42 -18.86
C ARG A 133 7.60 8.79 -18.55
N MET A 134 7.41 9.60 -19.61
CA MET A 134 6.57 10.79 -19.50
C MET A 134 5.17 10.41 -19.04
N ARG A 135 4.64 11.15 -18.04
CA ARG A 135 3.35 10.87 -17.38
C ARG A 135 3.28 9.53 -16.64
N GLY A 136 4.42 8.93 -16.26
CA GLY A 136 4.45 7.82 -15.31
C GLY A 136 4.13 8.28 -13.89
N TYR A 137 3.56 7.39 -13.07
CA TYR A 137 3.32 7.62 -11.64
C TYR A 137 3.93 6.45 -10.85
N HIS A 138 4.84 6.78 -9.94
CA HIS A 138 5.62 5.81 -9.17
C HIS A 138 5.70 6.19 -7.68
N GLY A 139 4.67 6.90 -7.20
CA GLY A 139 4.66 7.46 -5.85
C GLY A 139 5.03 8.94 -5.82
N THR A 140 5.23 9.43 -4.60
CA THR A 140 5.72 10.78 -4.25
C THR A 140 6.92 10.67 -3.32
#